data_AF-A0A7S3BCD5-F1
#
_entry.id   AF-A0A7S3BCD5-F1
#
_cell.length_a   1.000
_cell.length_b   1.000
_cell.length_c   1.000
_cell.angle_alpha   90.00
_cell.angle_beta   90.00
_cell.angle_gamma   90.00
#
_symmetry.space_group_name_H-M   'P 1'
#
loop_
_entity.id
_entity.type
_entity.pdbx_description
1 polymer ?
#
loop_
_entity_poly.entity_id
_entity_poly.type
_entity_poly.pdbx_seq_one_letter_code
_entity_poly.pdbx_strand_id
1 'polypeptide(L)'
;AFTFDLTQRVAETYLNNMPDLLGMVHGYAPAFTFASGGRDGRTPLLSFDYYLDPAPPPEQAAADLQELRAINLRAGAAPYYCLVHVREWSNITRVEQVLDGLDSDFFEVVPLDTFLAMARAKPTFETHFAPPYNSTQE
;
A
#
# COMPACT_ATOMS: atom_id res chain seq x y z
N ALA A 1 -9.17 9.22 19.28
CA ALA A 1 -7.80 8.78 18.99
C ALA A 1 -7.32 9.52 17.74
N PHE A 2 -6.09 10.03 17.74
CA PHE A 2 -5.51 10.65 16.54
C PHE A 2 -5.24 9.55 15.51
N THR A 3 -5.78 9.67 14.30
CA THR A 3 -5.50 8.77 13.17
C THR A 3 -4.74 9.52 12.09
N PHE A 4 -3.88 8.80 11.37
CA PHE A 4 -3.17 9.30 10.19
C PHE A 4 -3.92 8.97 8.89
N ASP A 5 -5.03 8.24 9.00
CA ASP A 5 -5.89 7.90 7.87
C ASP A 5 -6.50 9.18 7.28
N LEU A 6 -6.68 9.20 5.97
CA LEU A 6 -7.39 10.30 5.33
C LEU A 6 -8.89 10.14 5.58
N THR A 7 -9.54 11.25 5.92
CA THR A 7 -11.00 11.32 5.84
C THR A 7 -11.45 11.12 4.39
N GLN A 8 -12.63 10.56 4.19
CA GLN A 8 -13.24 10.39 2.86
C GLN A 8 -13.22 11.70 2.07
N ARG A 9 -13.60 12.83 2.70
CA ARG A 9 -13.59 14.15 2.06
C ARG A 9 -12.23 14.52 1.47
N VAL A 10 -11.14 14.26 2.21
CA VAL A 10 -9.78 14.58 1.74
C VAL A 10 -9.40 13.67 0.58
N ALA A 11 -9.60 12.36 0.70
CA ALA A 11 -9.30 11.41 -0.37
C ALA A 11 -10.06 11.72 -1.67
N GLU A 12 -11.37 11.97 -1.57
CA GLU A 12 -12.22 12.33 -2.70
C GLU A 12 -11.82 13.68 -3.32
N THR A 13 -11.36 14.64 -2.52
CA THR A 13 -10.89 15.93 -3.05
C THR A 13 -9.74 15.73 -4.03
N TYR A 14 -8.74 14.91 -3.67
CA TYR A 14 -7.64 14.62 -4.60
C TYR A 14 -8.10 13.83 -5.82
N LEU A 15 -8.83 12.73 -5.61
CA LEU A 15 -9.27 11.85 -6.69
C LEU A 15 -10.16 12.57 -7.72
N ASN A 16 -11.01 13.49 -7.27
CA ASN A 16 -11.92 14.23 -8.16
C ASN A 16 -11.26 15.39 -8.90
N ASN A 17 -10.23 16.01 -8.31
CA ASN A 17 -9.53 17.16 -8.90
C ASN A 17 -8.27 16.79 -9.69
N MET A 18 -7.87 15.51 -9.67
CA MET A 18 -6.73 15.00 -10.43
C MET A 18 -7.17 13.80 -11.32
N PRO A 19 -8.06 14.03 -12.30
CA PRO A 19 -8.75 12.97 -13.04
C PRO A 19 -7.83 12.13 -13.93
N ASP A 20 -6.66 12.66 -14.31
CA ASP A 20 -5.73 12.01 -15.23
C ASP A 20 -4.67 11.15 -14.51
N LEU A 21 -4.76 11.02 -13.19
CA LEU A 21 -3.85 10.17 -12.42
C LEU A 21 -4.13 8.69 -12.70
N LEU A 22 -3.04 7.93 -12.86
CA LEU A 22 -3.09 6.47 -12.88
C LEU A 22 -3.53 5.93 -11.53
N GLY A 23 -3.00 6.50 -10.45
CA GLY A 23 -3.29 6.21 -9.06
C GLY A 23 -2.49 7.11 -8.11
N MET A 24 -2.80 7.03 -6.82
CA MET A 24 -2.14 7.79 -5.75
C MET A 24 -1.60 6.85 -4.69
N VAL A 25 -0.41 7.15 -4.21
CA VAL A 25 0.20 6.48 -3.06
C VAL A 25 0.37 7.50 -1.94
N HIS A 26 0.02 7.12 -0.73
CA HIS A 26 0.24 7.93 0.45
C HIS A 26 0.62 7.05 1.64
N GLY A 27 0.88 7.67 2.77
CA GLY A 27 1.15 6.98 4.01
C GLY A 27 2.49 7.39 4.60
N TYR A 28 2.41 8.31 5.55
CA TYR A 28 3.47 8.57 6.50
C TYR A 28 2.97 8.09 7.87
N ALA A 29 3.81 7.36 8.63
CA ALA A 29 3.40 6.70 9.89
C ALA A 29 2.27 5.65 9.65
N PRO A 30 1.43 5.23 10.63
CA PRO A 30 0.51 4.09 10.46
C PRO A 30 -0.77 4.44 9.68
N ALA A 31 -0.68 5.28 8.65
CA ALA A 31 -1.83 5.65 7.84
C ALA A 31 -2.30 4.45 7.01
N PHE A 32 -3.58 4.12 7.12
CA PHE A 32 -4.23 2.99 6.49
C PHE A 32 -5.46 3.52 5.75
N THR A 33 -5.31 4.03 4.53
CA THR A 33 -6.43 4.49 3.71
C THR A 33 -6.32 3.90 2.33
N PHE A 34 -7.40 3.25 1.91
CA PHE A 34 -7.53 2.59 0.63
C PHE A 34 -8.85 3.01 0.02
N ALA A 35 -8.82 3.43 -1.23
CA ALA A 35 -10.03 3.84 -1.94
C ALA A 35 -9.87 3.68 -3.45
N SER A 36 -10.99 3.65 -4.15
CA SER A 36 -11.05 3.87 -5.59
C SER A 36 -11.99 5.04 -5.87
N GLY A 37 -11.65 5.88 -6.83
CA GLY A 37 -12.47 7.05 -7.17
C GLY A 37 -12.05 7.73 -8.47
N GLY A 38 -12.23 9.05 -8.53
CA GLY A 38 -11.99 9.82 -9.74
C GLY A 38 -13.11 9.66 -10.77
N ARG A 39 -12.88 10.16 -12.00
CA ARG A 39 -13.93 10.30 -13.02
C ARG A 39 -14.62 8.99 -13.40
N ASP A 40 -13.87 7.89 -13.44
CA ASP A 40 -14.39 6.55 -13.77
C ASP A 40 -14.63 5.67 -12.53
N GLY A 41 -14.39 6.21 -11.33
CA GLY A 41 -14.50 5.48 -10.06
C GLY A 41 -13.42 4.43 -9.84
N ARG A 42 -12.34 4.41 -10.62
CA ARG A 42 -11.33 3.34 -10.60
C ARG A 42 -9.94 3.79 -10.18
N THR A 43 -9.64 5.09 -10.16
CA THR A 43 -8.32 5.60 -9.76
C THR A 43 -8.05 5.19 -8.31
N PRO A 44 -7.03 4.35 -8.04
CA PRO A 44 -6.75 3.87 -6.70
C PRO A 44 -6.03 4.94 -5.87
N LEU A 45 -6.33 5.01 -4.58
CA LEU A 45 -5.57 5.72 -3.56
C LEU A 45 -5.16 4.68 -2.51
N LEU A 46 -3.86 4.48 -2.32
CA LEU A 46 -3.31 3.35 -1.56
C LEU A 46 -2.34 3.84 -0.49
N SER A 47 -2.55 3.38 0.74
CA SER A 47 -1.50 3.41 1.76
C SER A 47 -0.44 2.35 1.46
N PHE A 48 0.78 2.54 1.96
CA PHE A 48 1.78 1.47 1.97
C PHE A 48 1.33 0.31 2.86
N ASP A 49 1.42 -0.91 2.33
CA ASP A 49 1.09 -2.14 3.06
C ASP A 49 2.23 -2.59 3.97
N TYR A 50 3.47 -2.33 3.55
CA TYR A 50 4.67 -2.77 4.25
C TYR A 50 5.72 -1.66 4.29
N TYR A 51 6.20 -1.35 5.49
CA TYR A 51 7.34 -0.46 5.67
C TYR A 51 8.61 -1.28 5.78
N LEU A 52 9.49 -1.15 4.79
CA LEU A 52 10.78 -1.81 4.82
C LEU A 52 11.71 -1.07 5.79
N ASP A 53 11.79 -1.59 7.02
CA ASP A 53 12.68 -1.07 8.06
C ASP A 53 14.15 -1.25 7.63
N PRO A 54 14.98 -0.19 7.67
CA PRO A 54 16.40 -0.32 7.37
C PRO A 54 17.20 -1.07 8.45
N ALA A 55 16.68 -1.23 9.68
CA ALA A 55 17.45 -1.76 10.80
C ALA A 55 17.65 -3.31 10.79
N PRO A 56 16.65 -4.15 10.53
CA PRO A 56 16.83 -5.60 10.49
C PRO A 56 17.76 -6.05 9.34
N PRO A 57 18.41 -7.23 9.40
CA PRO A 57 19.13 -7.79 8.24
C PRO A 57 18.20 -8.03 7.04
N PRO A 58 18.69 -7.99 5.78
CA PRO A 58 17.88 -8.23 4.59
C PRO A 58 17.10 -9.55 4.62
N GLU A 59 17.72 -10.61 5.16
CA GLU A 59 17.12 -11.95 5.25
C GLU A 59 15.90 -11.96 6.16
N GLN A 60 15.91 -11.13 7.21
CA GLN A 60 14.77 -10.98 8.11
C GLN A 60 13.61 -10.27 7.41
N ALA A 61 13.88 -9.19 6.67
CA ALA A 61 12.84 -8.50 5.91
C ALA A 61 12.24 -9.37 4.80
N ALA A 62 13.04 -10.22 4.16
CA ALA A 62 12.53 -11.20 3.20
C ALA A 62 11.64 -12.25 3.88
N ALA A 63 12.03 -12.74 5.08
CA ALA A 63 11.22 -13.66 5.86
C ALA A 63 9.87 -13.05 6.28
N ASP A 64 9.85 -11.77 6.68
CA ASP A 64 8.62 -11.05 7.04
C ASP A 64 7.64 -10.97 5.85
N LEU A 65 8.15 -10.69 4.64
CA LEU A 65 7.34 -10.67 3.42
C LEU A 65 6.79 -12.07 3.06
N GLN A 66 7.58 -13.12 3.29
CA GLN A 66 7.14 -14.50 3.10
C GLN A 66 6.04 -14.89 4.09
N GLU A 67 6.14 -14.46 5.36
CA GLU A 67 5.08 -14.65 6.36
C GLU A 67 3.80 -13.88 5.97
N LEU A 68 3.93 -12.62 5.57
CA LEU A 68 2.81 -11.80 5.10
C LEU A 68 2.06 -12.46 3.93
N ARG A 69 2.80 -13.04 2.98
CA ARG A 69 2.21 -13.84 1.89
C ARG A 69 1.43 -15.04 2.45
N ALA A 70 2.03 -15.81 3.35
CA ALA A 70 1.39 -17.00 3.91
C ALA A 70 0.08 -16.66 4.63
N ILE A 71 0.03 -15.52 5.33
CA ILE A 71 -1.18 -15.00 5.98
C ILE A 71 -2.25 -14.65 4.94
N ASN A 72 -1.90 -13.87 3.91
CA ASN A 72 -2.84 -13.46 2.86
C ASN A 72 -3.37 -14.66 2.05
N LEU A 73 -2.53 -15.66 1.79
CA LEU A 73 -2.94 -16.90 1.12
C LEU A 73 -3.98 -17.66 1.95
N ARG A 74 -3.78 -17.78 3.26
CA ARG A 74 -4.75 -18.42 4.17
C ARG A 74 -6.06 -17.65 4.26
N ALA A 75 -6.01 -16.32 4.13
CA ALA A 75 -7.18 -15.45 4.08
C ALA A 75 -7.93 -15.50 2.73
N GLY A 76 -7.41 -16.22 1.73
CA GLY A 76 -8.01 -16.28 0.39
C GLY A 76 -7.85 -15.00 -0.43
N ALA A 77 -6.90 -14.14 -0.08
CA ALA A 77 -6.67 -12.83 -0.69
C ALA A 77 -5.70 -12.86 -1.88
N ALA A 78 -5.46 -14.03 -2.49
CA ALA A 78 -4.55 -14.16 -3.65
C ALA A 78 -5.30 -13.89 -4.98
N PRO A 79 -4.76 -13.07 -5.91
CA PRO A 79 -3.51 -12.32 -5.80
C PRO A 79 -3.63 -11.13 -4.84
N TYR A 80 -2.53 -10.81 -4.13
CA TYR A 80 -2.43 -9.71 -3.18
C TYR A 80 -1.41 -8.68 -3.68
N TYR A 81 -1.83 -7.42 -3.82
CA TYR A 81 -0.94 -6.32 -4.19
C TYR A 81 -0.33 -5.73 -2.92
N CYS A 82 1.00 -5.80 -2.80
CA CYS A 82 1.75 -5.30 -1.65
C CYS A 82 2.59 -4.10 -2.06
N LEU A 83 2.21 -2.91 -1.61
CA LEU A 83 2.96 -1.69 -1.84
C LEU A 83 3.98 -1.48 -0.71
N VAL A 84 5.27 -1.47 -1.06
CA VAL A 84 6.37 -1.38 -0.10
C VAL A 84 6.91 0.04 -0.03
N HIS A 85 6.96 0.61 1.19
CA HIS A 85 7.66 1.85 1.46
C HIS A 85 9.14 1.58 1.75
N VAL A 86 10.04 2.09 0.92
CA VAL A 86 11.48 2.10 1.19
C VAL A 86 11.86 3.41 1.90
N ARG A 87 12.42 3.33 3.12
CA ARG A 87 12.86 4.50 3.90
C ARG A 87 14.05 5.20 3.22
N GLU A 88 14.10 6.53 3.34
CA GLU A 88 15.18 7.38 2.78
C GLU A 88 16.59 7.01 3.31
N TRP A 89 16.66 6.42 4.50
CA TRP A 89 17.89 5.98 5.17
C TRP A 89 18.36 4.59 4.69
N SER A 90 17.60 3.94 3.80
CA SER A 90 17.97 2.68 3.16
C SER A 90 18.83 2.93 1.90
N ASN A 91 19.35 1.88 1.28
CA ASN A 91 20.06 1.95 0.00
C ASN A 91 19.57 0.88 -0.98
N ILE A 92 19.82 1.09 -2.28
CA ILE A 92 19.36 0.20 -3.35
C ILE A 92 19.92 -1.22 -3.22
N THR A 93 21.18 -1.37 -2.85
CA THR A 93 21.83 -2.68 -2.68
C THR A 93 21.14 -3.54 -1.62
N ARG A 94 20.71 -2.92 -0.51
CA ARG A 94 19.93 -3.60 0.52
C ARG A 94 18.57 -4.05 -0.02
N VAL A 95 17.89 -3.19 -0.78
CA VAL A 95 16.59 -3.55 -1.37
C VAL A 95 16.76 -4.72 -2.33
N GLU A 96 17.78 -4.70 -3.18
CA GLU A 96 18.13 -5.82 -4.06
C GLU A 96 18.32 -7.12 -3.27
N GLN A 97 19.10 -7.10 -2.19
CA GLN A 97 19.31 -8.27 -1.33
C GLN A 97 18.02 -8.82 -0.70
N VAL A 98 17.07 -7.95 -0.32
CA VAL A 98 15.76 -8.39 0.19
C VAL A 98 14.96 -9.07 -0.93
N LEU A 99 14.93 -8.46 -2.13
CA LEU A 99 14.19 -9.00 -3.26
C LEU A 99 14.77 -10.31 -3.78
N ASP A 100 16.09 -10.46 -3.78
CA ASP A 100 16.80 -11.70 -4.13
C ASP A 100 16.47 -12.86 -3.17
N GLY A 101 16.06 -12.54 -1.93
CA GLY A 101 15.62 -13.51 -0.94
C GLY A 101 14.15 -13.94 -1.07
N LEU A 102 13.39 -13.33 -1.99
CA LEU A 102 11.99 -13.68 -2.22
C LEU A 102 11.88 -14.88 -3.19
N ASP A 103 10.85 -15.70 -2.96
CA ASP A 103 10.57 -16.85 -3.83
C ASP A 103 9.91 -16.36 -5.13
N SER A 104 10.65 -16.40 -6.23
CA SER A 104 10.22 -15.89 -7.53
C SER A 104 9.05 -16.67 -8.14
N ASP A 105 8.73 -17.87 -7.64
CA ASP A 105 7.52 -18.59 -8.06
C ASP A 105 6.24 -17.95 -7.48
N PHE A 106 6.37 -17.10 -6.46
CA PHE A 106 5.24 -16.50 -5.75
C PHE A 106 5.25 -14.99 -5.67
N PHE A 107 6.42 -14.36 -5.79
CA PHE A 107 6.56 -12.91 -5.77
C PHE A 107 6.89 -12.40 -7.18
N GLU A 108 6.10 -11.45 -7.64
CA GLU A 108 6.37 -10.69 -8.84
C GLU A 108 6.62 -9.24 -8.45
N VAL A 109 7.84 -8.76 -8.70
CA VAL A 109 8.21 -7.36 -8.48
C VAL A 109 7.94 -6.60 -9.77
N VAL A 110 7.02 -5.64 -9.71
CA VAL A 110 6.64 -4.82 -10.88
C VAL A 110 6.95 -3.34 -10.63
N PRO A 111 7.20 -2.56 -11.70
CA PRO A 111 7.26 -1.11 -11.60
C PRO A 111 5.97 -0.50 -11.02
N LEU A 112 6.08 0.66 -10.35
CA LEU A 112 4.95 1.29 -9.67
C LEU A 112 3.79 1.65 -10.60
N ASP A 113 4.05 2.08 -11.83
CA ASP A 113 3.03 2.37 -12.82
C ASP A 113 2.25 1.10 -13.22
N THR A 114 2.96 -0.02 -13.41
CA THR A 114 2.36 -1.33 -13.67
C THR A 114 1.51 -1.78 -12.49
N PHE A 115 2.03 -1.65 -11.27
CA PHE A 115 1.27 -1.91 -10.03
C PHE A 115 -0.02 -1.10 -9.96
N LEU A 116 0.04 0.22 -10.20
CA LEU A 116 -1.13 1.10 -10.14
C LEU A 116 -2.13 0.78 -11.26
N ALA A 117 -1.66 0.42 -12.46
CA ALA A 117 -2.51 -0.03 -13.54
C ALA A 117 -3.25 -1.33 -13.19
N MET A 118 -2.57 -2.28 -12.55
CA MET A 118 -3.17 -3.52 -12.04
C MET A 118 -4.20 -3.23 -10.95
N ALA A 119 -3.86 -2.40 -9.96
CA ALA A 119 -4.75 -2.00 -8.87
C ALA A 119 -6.00 -1.27 -9.36
N ARG A 120 -5.86 -0.40 -10.38
CA ARG A 120 -6.99 0.26 -11.05
C ARG A 120 -7.90 -0.73 -11.78
N ALA A 121 -7.32 -1.74 -12.44
CA ALA A 121 -8.07 -2.71 -13.23
C ALA A 121 -8.80 -3.74 -12.37
N LYS A 122 -8.16 -4.23 -11.32
CA LYS A 122 -8.69 -5.23 -10.39
C LYS A 122 -8.10 -5.03 -8.98
N PRO A 123 -8.70 -4.14 -8.16
CA PRO A 123 -8.19 -3.88 -6.81
C PRO A 123 -8.27 -5.14 -5.94
N THR A 124 -7.29 -5.30 -5.05
CA THR A 124 -7.19 -6.41 -4.08
C THR A 124 -7.34 -5.91 -2.64
N PHE A 125 -7.81 -4.68 -2.46
CA PHE A 125 -7.98 -4.00 -1.18
C PHE A 125 -9.45 -3.64 -0.94
N GLU A 126 -9.80 -3.46 0.32
CA GLU A 126 -11.12 -2.94 0.72
C GLU A 126 -11.05 -1.43 0.95
N THR A 127 -12.18 -0.74 0.72
CA THR A 127 -12.22 0.70 0.98
C THR A 127 -12.15 0.98 2.47
N HIS A 128 -11.22 1.82 2.88
CA HIS A 128 -11.02 2.23 4.26
C HIS A 128 -10.64 3.72 4.34
N PHE A 129 -11.31 4.44 5.24
CA PHE A 129 -11.05 5.84 5.55
C PHE A 129 -10.95 6.03 7.06
N ALA A 130 -10.42 7.18 7.49
CA ALA A 130 -10.56 7.61 8.87
C ALA A 130 -12.02 7.57 9.32
N PRO A 131 -12.31 7.12 10.56
CA PRO A 131 -13.64 7.23 11.12
C PRO A 131 -14.09 8.70 11.16
N PRO A 132 -15.40 8.98 11.04
CA PRO A 132 -15.90 10.34 11.13
C PRO A 132 -15.50 10.97 12.47
N TYR A 133 -15.03 12.22 12.42
CA TYR A 133 -14.73 12.98 13.62
C TYR A 133 -16.03 13.28 14.38
N ASN A 134 -16.19 12.69 15.56
CA ASN A 134 -17.35 12.92 16.42
C ASN A 134 -17.01 14.01 17.44
N SER A 135 -17.55 15.21 17.26
CA SER A 135 -17.24 16.41 18.04
C SER A 135 -17.92 16.47 19.42
N THR A 136 -18.42 15.35 19.95
CA THR A 136 -19.22 15.29 21.19
C THR A 136 -18.45 14.78 22.41
N GLN A 137 -17.12 14.73 22.34
CA GLN A 137 -16.26 14.48 23.50
C GLN A 137 -15.48 15.74 23.86
N GLU A 138 -16.16 16.69 24.49
CA GLU A 138 -15.58 17.73 25.37
C GLU A 138 -16.39 17.78 26.67
#